data_AF-A0A952LKD4-F1
#
_entry.id   AF-A0A952LKD4-F1
#
_cell.length_a   1.000
_cell.length_b   1.000
_cell.length_c   1.000
_cell.angle_alpha   90.00
_cell.angle_beta   90.00
_cell.angle_gamma   90.00
#
_symmetry.space_group_name_H-M   'P 1'
#
loop_
_entity.id
_entity.type
_entity.pdbx_description
1 polymer ?
#
loop_
_entity_poly.entity_id
_entity_poly.type
_entity_poly.pdbx_seq_one_letter_code
_entity_poly.pdbx_strand_id
1 'polypeptide(L)' 'MAEIYPFDELMFSDELPGGAHWSMIIRRGITLTLLDNTGGANVGMIFFNPQNYLERYNAPDTLKCQHTFKLTQGH' A
#
# COMPACT_ATOMS: atom_id res chain seq x y z
N MET A 1 -11.92 -20.72 -9.56
CA MET A 1 -12.19 -20.90 -8.12
C MET A 1 -11.28 -19.91 -7.41
N ALA A 2 -11.77 -18.69 -7.12
CA ALA A 2 -10.99 -17.74 -6.34
C ALA A 2 -11.24 -18.08 -4.87
N GLU A 3 -10.21 -18.60 -4.19
CA GLU A 3 -10.23 -18.74 -2.74
C GLU A 3 -10.40 -17.34 -2.15
N ILE A 4 -11.53 -17.12 -1.48
CA ILE A 4 -11.80 -15.92 -0.73
C ILE A 4 -11.02 -16.09 0.57
N TYR A 5 -9.82 -15.50 0.64
CA TYR A 5 -9.13 -15.38 1.91
C TYR A 5 -10.01 -14.58 2.87
N PRO A 6 -10.29 -15.09 4.08
CA PRO A 6 -11.04 -14.32 5.05
C PRO A 6 -10.30 -13.00 5.32
N PHE A 7 -11.03 -11.89 5.35
CA PHE A 7 -10.48 -10.53 5.46
C PHE A 7 -9.54 -10.30 6.65
N ASP A 8 -9.56 -11.19 7.64
CA ASP A 8 -8.83 -11.07 8.90
C ASP A 8 -7.65 -12.05 9.07
N GLU A 9 -7.31 -12.84 8.05
CA GLU A 9 -6.14 -13.74 8.14
C GLU A 9 -4.84 -12.99 7.83
N LEU A 10 -3.96 -12.89 8.85
CA LEU A 10 -2.62 -12.33 8.69
C LEU A 10 -1.76 -13.26 7.84
N MET A 11 -1.52 -12.88 6.59
CA MET A 11 -0.68 -13.66 5.67
C MET A 11 0.82 -13.49 5.90
N PHE A 12 1.25 -12.27 6.23
CA PHE A 12 2.66 -11.91 6.37
C PHE A 12 2.81 -10.66 7.26
N SER A 13 3.87 -10.62 8.06
CA SER A 13 4.24 -9.49 8.91
C SER A 13 5.76 -9.37 8.94
N ASP A 14 6.25 -8.13 8.93
CA ASP A 14 7.66 -7.79 9.04
C ASP A 14 7.83 -6.42 9.70
N GLU A 15 9.00 -6.17 10.28
CA GLU A 15 9.38 -4.89 10.87
C GLU A 15 10.43 -4.19 10.02
N LEU A 16 10.15 -2.96 9.60
CA LEU A 16 11.10 -2.16 8.84
C LEU A 16 11.94 -1.26 9.75
N PRO A 17 13.27 -1.38 9.73
CA PRO A 17 14.13 -0.40 10.35
C PRO A 17 14.04 0.97 9.65
N GLY A 18 14.27 2.04 10.41
CA GLY A 18 14.38 3.39 9.84
C GLY A 18 15.49 3.47 8.79
N GLY A 19 15.20 4.11 7.66
CA GLY A 19 16.13 4.23 6.53
C GLY A 19 16.28 2.98 5.65
N ALA A 20 15.54 1.90 5.96
CA ALA A 20 15.53 0.71 5.12
C ALA A 20 14.69 0.90 3.84
N HIS A 21 14.92 0.02 2.88
CA HIS A 21 14.12 -0.12 1.67
C HIS A 21 13.57 -1.54 1.59
N TRP A 22 12.35 -1.65 1.08
CA TRP A 22 11.64 -2.91 0.95
C TRP A 22 10.83 -2.89 -0.36
N SER A 23 10.67 -4.06 -0.97
CA SER A 23 9.71 -4.27 -2.05
C SER A 23 9.00 -5.62 -1.88
N MET A 24 7.74 -5.67 -2.30
CA MET A 24 6.95 -6.90 -2.32
C MET A 24 5.94 -6.87 -3.46
N ILE A 25 5.44 -8.05 -3.84
CA ILE A 25 4.29 -8.18 -4.75
C ILE A 25 3.04 -8.43 -3.92
N ILE A 26 2.06 -7.54 -4.01
CA ILE A 26 0.74 -7.69 -3.38
C ILE A 26 -0.25 -8.13 -4.45
N ARG A 27 -0.90 -9.28 -4.23
CA ARG A 27 -1.92 -9.80 -5.16
C ARG A 27 -3.24 -9.08 -4.95
N ARG A 28 -4.08 -9.06 -6.00
CA ARG A 28 -5.44 -8.53 -5.92
C ARG A 28 -6.23 -9.18 -4.78
N GLY A 29 -6.92 -8.37 -3.98
CA GLY A 29 -7.73 -8.82 -2.85
C GLY A 29 -6.99 -8.91 -1.52
N ILE A 30 -5.69 -8.60 -1.49
CA ILE A 30 -4.90 -8.52 -0.25
C ILE A 30 -4.88 -7.07 0.25
N THR A 31 -5.05 -6.90 1.56
CA THR A 31 -4.91 -5.62 2.26
C THR A 31 -3.51 -5.47 2.82
N LEU A 32 -2.86 -4.34 2.57
CA LEU A 32 -1.61 -3.94 3.22
C LEU A 32 -1.91 -2.96 4.36
N THR A 33 -1.41 -3.28 5.56
CA THR A 33 -1.44 -2.37 6.71
C THR A 33 -0.02 -1.94 7.04
N LEU A 34 0.20 -0.62 7.14
CA LEU A 34 1.45 -0.04 7.62
C LEU A 34 1.21 0.54 9.01
N LEU A 35 2.00 0.10 10.00
CA LEU A 35 1.86 0.48 11.39
C LEU A 35 3.12 1.22 11.86
N ASP A 36 2.94 2.42 12.40
CA ASP A 36 3.99 3.15 13.11
C ASP A 36 3.85 2.84 14.61
N ASN A 37 4.63 1.85 15.09
CA ASN A 37 4.57 1.36 16.47
C ASN A 37 4.98 2.41 17.50
N THR A 38 5.91 3.29 17.15
CA THR A 38 6.54 4.23 18.10
C THR A 38 6.08 5.67 17.91
N GLY A 39 5.54 6.01 16.75
CA GLY A 39 5.14 7.37 16.39
C GLY A 39 6.27 8.16 15.74
N GLY A 40 5.90 9.06 14.83
CA GLY A 40 6.80 10.00 14.17
C GLY A 40 7.49 9.47 12.91
N ALA A 41 7.15 8.25 12.47
CA ALA A 41 7.67 7.68 11.24
C ALA A 41 6.88 8.14 10.01
N ASN A 42 7.54 8.14 8.86
CA ASN A 42 6.93 8.34 7.56
C ASN A 42 7.44 7.31 6.57
N VAL A 43 6.58 6.92 5.62
CA VAL A 43 6.93 5.98 4.55
C VAL A 43 6.69 6.66 3.21
N GLY A 44 7.75 6.77 2.41
CA GLY A 44 7.63 7.04 0.98
C GLY A 44 7.42 5.73 0.24
N MET A 45 6.44 5.68 -0.68
CA MET A 45 6.06 4.45 -1.39
C MET A 45 5.78 4.70 -2.86
N ILE A 46 5.98 3.66 -3.66
CA ILE A 46 5.56 3.58 -5.06
C ILE A 46 4.73 2.31 -5.25
N PHE A 47 3.65 2.42 -6.00
CA PHE A 47 2.85 1.27 -6.43
C PHE A 47 2.86 1.19 -7.93
N PHE A 48 3.13 0.00 -8.46
CA PHE A 48 3.14 -0.25 -9.89
C PHE A 48 2.74 -1.69 -10.19
N ASN A 49 2.30 -1.95 -11.41
CA ASN A 49 1.99 -3.28 -11.86
C ASN A 49 3.30 -4.10 -12.00
N PRO A 50 3.48 -5.21 -11.28
CA PRO A 50 4.72 -6.00 -11.35
C PRO A 50 4.97 -6.62 -12.73
N GLN A 51 3.96 -6.70 -13.59
CA GLN A 51 4.07 -7.20 -14.97
C GLN A 51 4.22 -6.07 -16.00
N ASN A 52 4.04 -4.80 -15.60
CA ASN A 52 4.18 -3.64 -16.46
C ASN A 52 4.58 -2.40 -15.63
N TYR A 53 5.90 -2.15 -15.51
CA TYR A 53 6.41 -1.06 -14.67
C TYR A 53 6.08 0.36 -15.15
N LEU A 54 5.55 0.52 -16.38
CA LEU A 54 5.04 1.81 -16.84
C LEU A 54 3.66 2.15 -16.26
N GLU A 55 2.91 1.14 -15.82
CA GLU A 55 1.63 1.31 -15.14
C GLU A 55 1.88 1.48 -13.63
N ARG A 56 1.65 2.70 -13.14
CA ARG A 56 1.94 3.08 -11.75
C ARG A 56 0.84 3.95 -11.18
N TYR A 57 0.72 3.90 -9.85
CA TYR A 57 -0.14 4.81 -9.11
C TYR A 57 0.25 6.26 -9.40
N ASN A 58 -0.77 7.09 -9.64
CA ASN A 58 -0.62 8.50 -9.92
C ASN A 58 -1.31 9.31 -8.81
N ALA A 59 -0.52 9.72 -7.81
CA ALA A 59 -1.03 10.51 -6.69
C ALA A 59 -1.61 11.86 -7.13
N PRO A 60 -0.95 12.67 -8.00
CA PRO A 60 -1.51 13.94 -8.45
C PRO A 60 -2.90 13.81 -9.07
N ASP A 61 -3.08 12.89 -10.01
CA ASP A 61 -4.37 12.72 -10.69
C ASP A 61 -5.43 12.13 -9.74
N THR A 62 -5.03 11.21 -8.86
CA THR A 62 -5.94 10.66 -7.84
C THR A 62 -6.47 11.77 -6.93
N LEU A 63 -5.58 12.59 -6.37
CA LEU A 63 -5.95 13.69 -5.49
C LEU A 63 -6.80 14.75 -6.21
N LYS A 64 -6.47 15.05 -7.47
CA LYS A 64 -7.24 15.98 -8.31
C LYS A 64 -8.66 15.47 -8.55
N CYS A 65 -8.82 14.20 -8.93
CA CYS A 65 -10.13 13.59 -9.18
C CYS A 65 -10.97 13.47 -7.90
N GLN A 66 -10.32 13.28 -6.74
CA GLN A 66 -10.98 13.20 -5.44
C GLN A 66 -11.25 14.58 -4.81
N HIS A 67 -10.82 15.68 -5.45
CA HIS A 67 -10.93 17.04 -4.92
C HIS A 67 -10.38 17.18 -3.47
N THR A 68 -9.29 16.48 -3.16
CA THR A 68 -8.67 16.46 -1.82
C THR A 68 -7.15 16.61 -1.90
N PHE A 69 -6.54 17.08 -0.83
CA PHE A 69 -5.08 17.15 -0.68
C PHE A 69 -4.48 15.90 -0.02
N LYS A 70 -5.32 15.04 0.57
CA LYS A 70 -4.89 13.78 1.19
C LYS A 70 -5.98 12.72 1.11
N LEU A 71 -5.57 11.48 0.95
CA LEU A 71 -6.46 10.34 1.08
C LEU A 71 -6.65 10.01 2.58
N THR A 72 -7.89 9.76 2.95
CA THR A 72 -8.35 9.20 4.23
C THR A 72 -9.21 7.97 3.98
N GLN A 73 -9.66 7.31 5.05
CA GLN A 73 -10.59 6.19 4.95
C GLN A 73 -11.80 6.52 4.07
N GLY A 74 -12.12 5.62 3.13
CA GLY A 74 -13.30 5.71 2.27
C GLY A 74 -13.10 6.37 0.90
N HIS A 75 -11.90 6.85 0.57
CA HIS A 75 -11.53 7.13 -0.83
C HIS A 75 -11.16 5.83 -1.56
#